data_AF-A0A067QKQ2-F1
#
_entry.id   AF-A0A067QKQ2-F1
#
_cell.length_a   1.000
_cell.length_b   1.000
_cell.length_c   1.000
_cell.angle_alpha   90.00
_cell.angle_beta   90.00
_cell.angle_gamma   90.00
#
_symmetry.space_group_name_H-M   'P 1'
#
loop_
_entity.id
_entity.type
_entity.pdbx_description
1 polymer ?
#
loop_
_entity_poly.entity_id
_entity_poly.type
_entity_poly.pdbx_seq_one_letter_code
_entity_poly.pdbx_strand_id
1 'polypeptide(L)'
;MLDLLPDELIVDILHHLDLRSVLRCQQVCRRLENVIKISALLQYKSELTAAGMVDGPPHGDTIPIRLAMLKEYTAAWKEKKNPRY
;
A
#
# COMPACT_ATOMS: atom_id res chain seq x y z
N MET A 1 -21.86 -3.35 9.67
CA MET A 1 -21.81 -4.20 8.45
C MET A 1 -20.39 -4.68 8.17
N LEU A 2 -19.39 -3.78 8.11
CA LEU A 2 -17.97 -4.18 8.08
C LEU A 2 -17.51 -4.86 9.38
N ASP A 3 -18.16 -4.59 10.50
CA ASP A 3 -17.82 -5.11 11.83
C ASP A 3 -17.87 -6.64 11.95
N LEU A 4 -18.62 -7.30 11.05
CA LEU A 4 -18.78 -8.75 11.02
C LEU A 4 -17.83 -9.45 10.04
N LEU A 5 -17.17 -8.70 9.15
CA LEU A 5 -16.24 -9.27 8.18
C LEU A 5 -14.88 -9.50 8.83
N PRO A 6 -14.15 -10.59 8.50
CA PRO A 6 -12.73 -10.71 8.81
C PRO A 6 -11.88 -9.65 8.12
N ASP A 7 -10.72 -9.32 8.69
CA ASP A 7 -9.82 -8.30 8.13
C ASP A 7 -9.33 -8.67 6.72
N GLU A 8 -9.16 -9.96 6.41
CA GLU A 8 -8.78 -10.45 5.08
C GLU A 8 -9.78 -10.05 3.99
N LEU A 9 -11.09 -10.16 4.27
CA LEU A 9 -12.13 -9.75 3.33
C LEU A 9 -12.21 -8.23 3.21
N ILE A 10 -11.96 -7.50 4.29
CA ILE A 10 -11.86 -6.04 4.24
C ILE A 10 -10.67 -5.62 3.37
N VAL A 11 -9.52 -6.28 3.51
CA VAL A 11 -8.33 -6.03 2.66
C VAL A 11 -8.67 -6.26 1.20
N ASP A 12 -9.34 -7.37 0.87
CA ASP A 12 -9.71 -7.70 -0.51
C ASP A 12 -10.67 -6.66 -1.11
N ILE A 13 -11.71 -6.26 -0.37
CA ILE A 13 -12.64 -5.18 -0.77
C ILE A 13 -11.88 -3.87 -1.03
N LEU A 14 -11.01 -3.47 -0.09
CA LEU A 14 -10.21 -2.25 -0.22
C LEU A 14 -9.20 -2.33 -1.38
N HIS A 15 -8.71 -3.53 -1.70
CA HIS A 15 -7.79 -3.76 -2.81
C HIS A 15 -8.42 -3.47 -4.17
N HIS A 16 -9.75 -3.52 -4.29
CA HIS A 16 -10.46 -3.13 -5.52
C HIS A 16 -10.70 -1.62 -5.66
N LEU A 17 -10.48 -0.83 -4.61
CA LEU A 17 -10.67 0.63 -4.64
C LEU A 17 -9.43 1.37 -5.17
N ASP A 18 -9.62 2.56 -5.76
CA ASP A 18 -8.51 3.44 -6.08
C ASP A 18 -7.87 4.03 -4.82
N LEU A 19 -6.62 4.50 -4.91
CA LEU A 19 -5.86 4.99 -3.76
C LEU A 19 -6.62 6.10 -3.00
N ARG A 20 -7.29 7.02 -3.71
CA ARG A 20 -7.99 8.13 -3.06
C ARG A 20 -9.15 7.62 -2.22
N SER A 21 -9.87 6.62 -2.70
CA SER A 21 -10.95 5.97 -1.96
C SER A 21 -10.42 5.21 -0.74
N VAL A 22 -9.31 4.48 -0.86
CA VAL A 22 -8.67 3.80 0.28
C VAL A 22 -8.26 4.80 1.37
N LEU A 23 -7.64 5.93 1.00
CA LEU A 23 -7.26 6.98 1.96
C LEU A 23 -8.46 7.66 2.64
N ARG A 24 -9.62 7.70 1.98
CA ARG A 24 -10.87 8.15 2.61
C ARG A 24 -11.38 7.12 3.61
N CYS A 25 -11.35 5.82 3.26
CA CYS A 25 -11.72 4.74 4.17
C CYS A 25 -10.86 4.74 5.45
N GLN A 26 -9.60 5.13 5.35
CA GLN A 26 -8.70 5.29 6.51
C GLN A 26 -9.22 6.29 7.55
N GLN A 27 -10.00 7.28 7.12
CA GLN A 27 -10.54 8.34 7.99
C GLN A 27 -11.92 8.00 8.58
N VAL A 28 -12.51 6.87 8.19
CA VAL A 28 -13.86 6.48 8.64
C VAL A 28 -13.83 5.91 10.05
N CYS A 29 -12.92 4.97 10.34
CA CYS A 29 -12.78 4.38 11.67
C CYS A 29 -11.39 3.79 11.92
N ARG A 30 -11.03 3.60 13.20
CA ARG A 30 -9.75 3.04 13.64
C ARG A 30 -9.47 1.64 13.08
N ARG A 31 -10.52 0.84 12.88
CA ARG A 31 -10.37 -0.52 12.34
C ARG A 31 -9.90 -0.48 10.88
N LEU A 32 -10.55 0.32 10.05
CA LEU A 32 -10.12 0.50 8.65
C LEU A 32 -8.73 1.15 8.59
N GLU A 33 -8.46 2.11 9.46
CA GLU A 33 -7.12 2.68 9.60
C GLU A 33 -6.05 1.61 9.86
N ASN A 34 -6.29 0.73 10.83
CA ASN A 34 -5.37 -0.33 11.20
C ASN A 34 -5.21 -1.36 10.07
N VAL A 35 -6.31 -1.80 9.45
CA VAL A 35 -6.28 -2.74 8.32
C VAL A 35 -5.42 -2.20 7.17
N ILE A 36 -5.62 -0.92 6.81
CA ILE A 36 -4.84 -0.25 5.75
C ILE A 36 -3.36 -0.14 6.15
N LYS A 37 -3.05 0.18 7.41
CA LYS A 37 -1.67 0.33 7.90
C LYS A 37 -0.93 -0.99 8.07
N ILE A 38 -1.61 -2.10 8.34
CA ILE A 38 -0.96 -3.40 8.62
C ILE A 38 -0.88 -4.26 7.36
N SER A 39 -1.85 -4.17 6.46
CA SER A 39 -1.86 -4.96 5.22
C SER A 39 -0.72 -4.59 4.28
N ALA A 40 0.21 -5.52 4.08
CA ALA A 40 1.29 -5.37 3.11
C ALA A 40 0.77 -5.15 1.69
N LEU A 41 -0.36 -5.76 1.32
CA LEU A 41 -0.99 -5.61 0.01
C LEU A 41 -1.50 -4.19 -0.23
N LEU A 42 -2.20 -3.60 0.76
CA LEU A 42 -2.71 -2.24 0.63
C LEU A 42 -1.58 -1.21 0.67
N GLN A 43 -0.59 -1.42 1.54
CA GLN A 43 0.62 -0.59 1.55
C GLN A 43 1.35 -0.67 0.20
N TYR A 44 1.56 -1.86 -0.35
CA TYR A 44 2.23 -2.05 -1.64
C TYR A 44 1.51 -1.33 -2.77
N LYS A 45 0.19 -1.49 -2.87
CA LYS A 45 -0.63 -0.76 -3.83
C LYS A 45 -0.48 0.76 -3.68
N SER A 46 -0.47 1.26 -2.45
CA SER A 46 -0.33 2.70 -2.17
C SER A 46 1.03 3.25 -2.57
N GLU A 47 2.12 2.53 -2.25
CA GLU A 47 3.48 2.92 -2.62
C GLU A 47 3.70 2.88 -4.14
N LEU A 48 3.18 1.86 -4.82
CA LEU A 48 3.23 1.79 -6.29
C LEU A 48 2.54 3.00 -6.91
N THR A 49 1.33 3.31 -6.44
CA THR A 49 0.55 4.44 -6.94
C THR A 49 1.26 5.77 -6.65
N ALA A 50 1.82 5.94 -5.45
CA ALA A 50 2.55 7.14 -5.06
C ALA A 50 3.85 7.33 -5.86
N ALA A 51 4.53 6.24 -6.20
CA ALA A 51 5.72 6.23 -7.05
C ALA A 51 5.40 6.35 -8.55
N GLY A 52 4.13 6.31 -8.94
CA GLY A 52 3.71 6.28 -10.35
C GLY A 52 4.13 5.00 -11.07
N MET A 53 4.23 3.88 -10.35
CA MET A 53 4.66 2.58 -10.84
C MET A 53 3.49 1.62 -11.00
N VAL A 54 3.65 0.67 -11.92
CA VAL A 54 2.72 -0.42 -12.14
C VAL A 54 3.34 -1.71 -11.64
N ASP A 55 2.51 -2.58 -11.07
CA ASP A 55 2.96 -3.88 -10.60
C ASP A 55 3.51 -4.71 -11.78
N GLY A 56 4.74 -5.21 -11.63
CA GLY A 56 5.38 -6.05 -12.63
C GLY A 56 4.82 -7.47 -12.65
N PRO A 57 5.19 -8.29 -13.66
CA PRO A 57 4.77 -9.68 -13.77
C PRO A 57 4.97 -10.46 -12.46
N PRO A 58 4.17 -11.51 -12.21
CA PRO A 58 4.38 -12.39 -11.06
C PRO A 58 5.78 -13.00 -11.12
N HIS A 59 6.60 -12.65 -10.14
CA HIS A 59 7.88 -13.27 -9.84
C HIS A 59 7.77 -13.99 -8.48
N GLY A 60 8.69 -14.89 -8.15
CA GLY A 60 8.65 -15.71 -6.93
C GLY A 60 8.64 -14.95 -5.59
N ASP A 61 8.81 -13.63 -5.61
CA ASP A 61 8.81 -12.82 -4.39
C ASP A 61 7.39 -12.50 -3.90
N THR A 62 7.24 -12.60 -2.58
CA THR A 62 5.99 -12.28 -1.89
C THR A 62 5.75 -10.78 -1.83
N ILE A 63 4.49 -10.37 -1.67
CA ILE A 63 4.09 -8.95 -1.57
C ILE A 63 4.90 -8.17 -0.48
N PRO A 64 5.15 -8.70 0.73
CA PRO A 64 5.99 -8.00 1.71
C PRO A 64 7.42 -7.72 1.22
N ILE A 65 8.02 -8.66 0.48
CA ILE A 65 9.37 -8.49 -0.09
C ILE A 65 9.34 -7.38 -1.14
N ARG A 66 8.36 -7.43 -2.06
CA ARG A 66 8.17 -6.37 -3.08
C ARG A 66 7.99 -4.99 -2.45
N LEU A 67 7.21 -4.91 -1.37
CA LEU A 67 6.99 -3.67 -0.63
C LEU A 67 8.29 -3.13 -0.04
N ALA A 68 9.11 -3.98 0.57
CA ALA A 68 10.41 -3.59 1.11
C ALA A 68 11.32 -3.04 0.00
N MET A 69 11.44 -3.77 -1.12
CA MET A 69 12.23 -3.35 -2.27
C MET A 69 11.76 -2.00 -2.85
N LEU A 70 10.45 -1.81 -2.97
CA LEU A 70 9.88 -0.55 -3.46
C LEU A 70 10.17 0.62 -2.51
N LYS A 71 10.08 0.41 -1.20
CA LYS A 71 10.42 1.43 -0.20
C LYS A 71 11.92 1.78 -0.25
N GLU A 72 12.79 0.79 -0.35
CA GLU A 72 14.25 1.02 -0.50
C GLU A 72 14.56 1.79 -1.78
N TYR A 73 13.98 1.36 -2.91
CA TYR A 73 14.13 2.05 -4.19
C TYR A 73 13.66 3.51 -4.09
N THR A 74 12.43 3.76 -3.64
CA THR A 74 11.88 5.11 -3.55
C THR A 74 12.66 6.00 -2.57
N ALA A 75 13.20 5.44 -1.49
CA ALA A 75 14.08 6.16 -0.57
C ALA A 75 15.40 6.57 -1.23
N ALA A 76 16.09 5.65 -1.90
CA ALA A 76 17.33 5.93 -2.63
C ALA A 76 17.14 7.01 -3.71
N TRP A 77 15.99 7.00 -4.40
CA TRP A 77 15.65 8.05 -5.37
C TRP A 77 15.39 9.41 -4.73
N LYS A 78 14.76 9.47 -3.55
CA LYS A 78 14.58 10.72 -2.81
C LYS A 78 15.91 11.30 -2.32
N GLU A 79 16.79 10.44 -1.81
CA GLU A 79 18.14 10.85 -1.38
C GLU A 79 18.98 11.36 -2.56
N LYS A 80 18.99 10.62 -3.69
CA LYS A 80 19.73 11.02 -4.89
C LYS A 80 19.15 12.27 -5.57
N LYS A 81 17.84 12.52 -5.47
CA LYS A 81 17.18 13.77 -5.93
C LYS A 81 17.40 14.95 -4.98
N ASN A 82 18.01 14.74 -3.82
CA ASN A 82 18.44 15.80 -2.91
C ASN A 82 19.98 15.97 -2.91
N PRO A 83 20.64 16.23 -4.06
CA PRO A 83 22.03 16.67 -4.03
C PRO A 83 22.00 18.13 -3.55
N ARG A 84 22.14 18.30 -2.23
CA ARG A 84 22.34 19.56 -1.50
C ARG A 84 22.49 20.79 -2.40
N TYR A 85 21.44 21.61 -2.44
CA TYR A 85 21.61 23.00 -2.07
C TYR A 85 21.51 23.08 -0.55
#